data_AF-A0A6M1RNJ1-F1
#
_entry.id   AF-A0A6M1RNJ1-F1
#
_cell.length_a   1.000
_cell.length_b   1.000
_cell.length_c   1.000
_cell.angle_alpha   90.00
_cell.angle_beta   90.00
_cell.angle_gamma   90.00
#
_symmetry.space_group_name_H-M   'P 1'
#
loop_
_entity.id
_entity.type
_entity.pdbx_description
1 polymer ?
#
loop_
_entity_poly.entity_id
_entity_poly.type
_entity_poly.pdbx_seq_one_letter_code
_entity_poly.pdbx_strand_id
1 'polypeptide(L)'
;MTSHLPLSSDHWHPPRPSPVHRWPAEWKLLGTAILLLGTALQPGLNLAWFAPVWAGLIAVACLGKIPFTFILRRVLWLSPLIAGVALAAAWRPSNHPGWQILTIKSVTSLCAVILMANTTPFPHVLRVLKRLRTPHLLVTTIALLHRYLFVLASETERMQRARAARTFQPRPDRLWQLQASVIARLFIRASERATRIYQAMLARGWS
;
A
#
# COMPACT_ATOMS: atom_id res chain seq x y z
N MET A 1 26.27 28.45 3.58
CA MET A 1 24.90 28.81 3.18
C MET A 1 24.23 27.54 2.64
N THR A 2 23.66 26.74 3.53
CA THR A 2 23.19 25.37 3.29
C THR A 2 21.70 25.35 2.97
N SER A 3 21.35 25.24 1.70
CA SER A 3 19.96 25.06 1.25
C SER A 3 19.54 23.60 1.45
N HIS A 4 18.89 23.32 2.59
CA HIS A 4 18.14 22.08 2.80
C HIS A 4 16.87 22.12 1.94
N LEU A 5 16.87 21.33 0.86
CA LEU A 5 15.64 21.04 0.11
C LEU A 5 14.83 19.96 0.86
N PRO A 6 13.50 20.11 1.00
CA PRO A 6 12.64 19.18 1.71
C PRO A 6 12.50 17.90 0.88
N LEU A 7 13.08 16.81 1.38
CA LEU A 7 12.76 15.48 0.88
C LEU A 7 11.28 15.21 1.17
N SER A 8 10.57 14.73 0.15
CA SER A 8 9.16 14.35 0.18
C SER A 8 8.79 13.58 1.45
N SER A 9 8.02 14.27 2.29
CA SER A 9 7.57 13.84 3.61
C SER A 9 6.35 12.91 3.53
N ASP A 10 6.44 11.81 2.79
CA ASP A 10 5.38 10.78 2.76
C ASP A 10 5.57 9.70 3.85
N HIS A 11 6.61 9.82 4.70
CA HIS A 11 6.80 8.97 5.88
C HIS A 11 6.36 9.73 7.14
N TRP A 12 5.15 9.46 7.60
CA TRP A 12 4.66 9.92 8.89
C TRP A 12 5.46 9.21 10.00
N HIS A 13 6.31 9.95 10.73
CA HIS A 13 6.93 9.47 11.96
C HIS A 13 6.02 9.85 13.14
N PRO A 14 5.27 8.92 13.76
CA PRO A 14 4.46 9.26 14.91
C PRO A 14 5.34 9.67 16.10
N PRO A 15 5.13 10.84 16.72
CA PRO A 15 5.97 11.37 17.79
C PRO A 15 5.69 10.77 19.17
N ARG A 16 4.71 9.86 19.31
CA ARG A 16 4.36 9.22 20.58
C ARG A 16 3.91 7.77 20.37
N PRO A 17 4.34 6.81 21.21
CA PRO A 17 3.86 5.44 21.16
C PRO A 17 2.39 5.42 21.61
N SER A 18 1.46 5.35 20.67
CA SER A 18 0.05 5.13 20.95
C SER A 18 -0.18 3.67 21.40
N PRO A 19 -1.08 3.40 22.36
CA PRO A 19 -1.36 2.06 22.87
C PRO A 19 -1.84 1.08 21.78
N VAL A 20 -2.39 1.59 20.68
CA VAL A 20 -2.73 0.80 19.49
C VAL A 20 -1.51 0.14 18.87
N HIS A 21 -0.34 0.76 18.93
CA HIS A 21 0.88 0.20 18.33
C HIS A 21 1.45 -0.98 19.13
N ARG A 22 1.01 -1.18 20.38
CA ARG A 22 1.46 -2.28 21.24
C ARG A 22 0.75 -3.60 20.98
N TRP A 23 -0.40 -3.58 20.30
CA TRP A 23 -1.13 -4.81 20.02
C TRP A 23 -0.42 -5.68 18.96
N PRO A 24 -0.34 -7.02 19.16
CA PRO A 24 0.31 -7.91 18.22
C PRO A 24 -0.31 -7.75 16.84
N ALA A 25 0.53 -7.49 15.83
CA ALA A 25 0.07 -7.30 14.46
C ALA A 25 -0.71 -8.49 13.90
N GLU A 26 -0.50 -9.68 14.47
CA GLU A 26 -1.22 -10.91 14.14
C GLU A 26 -2.72 -10.80 14.40
N TRP A 27 -3.12 -10.28 15.56
CA TRP A 27 -4.53 -10.10 15.90
C TRP A 27 -5.19 -9.00 15.08
N LYS A 28 -4.43 -7.98 14.65
CA LYS A 28 -4.93 -6.97 13.72
C LYS A 28 -5.14 -7.53 12.33
N LEU A 29 -4.15 -8.27 11.81
CA LEU A 29 -4.23 -8.96 10.52
C LEU A 29 -5.40 -9.94 10.47
N LEU A 30 -5.51 -10.80 11.49
CA LEU A 30 -6.64 -11.73 11.62
C LEU A 30 -7.97 -10.99 11.79
N GLY A 31 -8.05 -9.99 12.67
CA GLY A 31 -9.29 -9.25 12.90
C GLY A 31 -9.81 -8.57 11.64
N THR A 32 -8.92 -8.00 10.84
CA THR A 32 -9.34 -7.36 9.58
C THR A 32 -9.61 -8.39 8.49
N ALA A 33 -8.88 -9.51 8.44
CA ALA A 33 -9.20 -10.61 7.53
C ALA A 33 -10.57 -11.23 7.84
N ILE A 34 -10.90 -11.41 9.12
CA ILE A 34 -12.21 -11.87 9.58
C ILE A 34 -13.29 -10.84 9.23
N LEU A 35 -13.01 -9.54 9.42
CA LEU A 35 -13.93 -8.47 9.04
C LEU A 35 -14.18 -8.44 7.52
N LEU A 36 -13.15 -8.65 6.72
CA LEU A 36 -13.25 -8.77 5.26
C LEU A 36 -14.03 -10.02 4.85
N LEU A 37 -13.75 -11.18 5.45
CA LEU A 37 -14.51 -12.41 5.18
C LEU A 37 -15.98 -12.24 5.59
N GLY A 38 -16.25 -11.67 6.76
CA GLY A 38 -17.61 -11.45 7.25
C GLY A 38 -18.38 -10.47 6.37
N THR A 39 -17.75 -9.39 5.91
CA THR A 39 -18.36 -8.48 4.92
C THR A 39 -18.54 -9.13 3.55
N ALA A 40 -17.64 -10.02 3.13
CA ALA A 40 -17.73 -10.73 1.86
C ALA A 40 -18.84 -11.80 1.85
N LEU A 41 -18.91 -12.65 2.88
CA LEU A 41 -19.87 -13.77 2.97
C LEU A 41 -21.32 -13.33 3.16
N GLN A 42 -21.57 -12.13 3.67
CA GLN A 42 -22.94 -11.68 3.96
C GLN A 42 -23.76 -11.50 2.67
N PRO A 43 -24.87 -12.25 2.47
CA PRO A 43 -25.80 -12.06 1.37
C PRO A 43 -26.87 -11.04 1.80
N GLY A 44 -26.65 -9.75 1.51
CA GLY A 44 -27.65 -8.69 1.71
C GLY A 44 -27.17 -7.49 2.53
N LEU A 45 -28.03 -6.46 2.62
CA LEU A 45 -27.79 -5.22 3.37
C LEU A 45 -28.31 -5.34 4.81
N ASN A 46 -27.76 -6.26 5.60
CA ASN A 46 -28.14 -6.39 7.01
C ASN A 46 -27.58 -5.21 7.81
N LEU A 47 -28.40 -4.20 8.10
CA LEU A 47 -28.02 -3.00 8.85
C LEU A 47 -27.41 -3.34 10.23
N ALA A 48 -27.92 -4.39 10.88
CA ALA A 48 -27.40 -4.91 12.15
C ALA A 48 -25.94 -5.40 12.09
N TRP A 49 -25.44 -5.79 10.91
CA TRP A 49 -24.04 -6.20 10.71
C TRP A 49 -23.15 -5.02 10.28
N PHE A 50 -23.66 -4.14 9.42
CA PHE A 50 -22.88 -3.00 8.94
C PHE A 50 -22.66 -1.92 10.01
N ALA A 51 -23.65 -1.64 10.86
CA ALA A 51 -23.53 -0.65 11.92
C ALA A 51 -22.35 -0.91 12.89
N PRO A 52 -22.16 -2.11 13.47
CA PRO A 52 -21.01 -2.38 14.33
C PRO A 52 -19.68 -2.43 13.57
N VAL A 53 -19.68 -2.85 12.30
CA VAL A 53 -18.46 -2.83 11.45
C VAL A 53 -17.98 -1.41 11.21
N TRP A 54 -18.89 -0.49 10.86
CA TRP A 54 -18.57 0.92 10.69
C TRP A 54 -18.17 1.57 12.01
N ALA A 55 -18.86 1.27 13.11
CA ALA A 55 -18.48 1.74 14.44
C ALA A 55 -17.08 1.26 14.85
N GLY A 56 -16.74 0.00 14.56
CA GLY A 56 -15.41 -0.57 14.77
C GLY A 56 -14.33 0.09 13.91
N LEU A 57 -14.60 0.33 12.62
CA LEU A 57 -13.69 1.05 11.74
C LEU A 57 -13.45 2.49 12.21
N ILE A 58 -14.51 3.20 12.63
CA ILE A 58 -14.41 4.55 13.18
C ILE A 58 -13.62 4.55 14.48
N ALA A 59 -13.87 3.59 15.38
CA ALA A 59 -13.12 3.45 16.62
C ALA A 59 -11.63 3.23 16.33
N VAL A 60 -11.28 2.31 15.43
CA VAL A 60 -9.87 2.06 15.05
C VAL A 60 -9.25 3.29 14.37
N ALA A 61 -10.01 4.04 13.57
CA ALA A 61 -9.53 5.27 12.95
C ALA A 61 -9.25 6.38 13.97
N CYS A 62 -10.15 6.57 14.94
CA CYS A 62 -10.00 7.50 16.06
C CYS A 62 -8.82 7.10 16.96
N LEU A 63 -8.73 5.82 17.34
CA LEU A 63 -7.64 5.30 18.17
C LEU A 63 -6.28 5.35 17.44
N GLY A 64 -6.27 5.19 16.12
CA GLY A 64 -5.07 5.29 15.27
C GLY A 64 -4.59 6.72 15.01
N LYS A 65 -5.38 7.75 15.38
CA LYS A 65 -5.12 9.17 15.06
C LYS A 65 -4.80 9.40 13.58
N ILE A 66 -5.42 8.63 12.69
CA ILE A 66 -5.20 8.77 11.25
C ILE A 66 -5.98 10.01 10.80
N PRO A 67 -5.32 11.01 10.19
CA PRO A 67 -6.02 12.21 9.76
C PRO A 67 -7.09 11.83 8.72
N PHE A 68 -8.34 12.17 9.00
CA PHE A 68 -9.49 11.88 8.14
C PHE A 68 -9.28 12.37 6.69
N THR A 69 -8.54 13.46 6.52
CA THR A 69 -8.14 14.02 5.23
C THR A 69 -7.29 13.08 4.38
N PHE A 70 -6.49 12.20 4.99
CA PHE A 70 -5.69 11.20 4.26
C PHE A 70 -6.57 10.09 3.69
N ILE A 71 -7.53 9.60 4.48
CA ILE A 71 -8.50 8.59 4.04
C ILE A 71 -9.38 9.20 2.94
N LEU A 72 -9.89 10.41 3.14
CA LEU A 72 -10.76 11.08 2.18
C LEU A 72 -10.04 11.37 0.86
N ARG A 73 -8.77 11.82 0.88
CA ARG A 73 -7.97 12.03 -0.35
C ARG A 73 -7.74 10.71 -1.10
N ARG A 74 -7.51 9.60 -0.40
CA ARG A 74 -7.40 8.26 -1.03
C ARG A 74 -8.73 7.78 -1.61
N VAL A 75 -9.82 7.89 -0.86
CA VAL A 75 -11.16 7.53 -1.32
C VAL A 75 -11.56 8.39 -2.52
N LEU A 76 -11.21 9.68 -2.53
CA LEU A 76 -11.45 10.58 -3.65
C LEU A 76 -10.67 10.18 -4.90
N TRP A 77 -9.40 9.76 -4.75
CA TRP A 77 -8.61 9.21 -5.86
C TRP A 77 -9.16 7.87 -6.37
N LEU A 78 -9.82 7.06 -5.53
CA LEU A 78 -10.47 5.80 -5.93
C LEU A 78 -11.95 5.97 -6.34
N SER A 79 -12.53 7.15 -6.16
CA SER A 79 -13.92 7.45 -6.54
C SER A 79 -14.27 7.08 -7.99
N PRO A 80 -13.41 7.27 -9.03
CA PRO A 80 -13.77 6.83 -10.39
C PRO A 80 -13.87 5.31 -10.51
N LEU A 81 -13.08 4.55 -9.72
CA LEU A 81 -13.17 3.08 -9.70
C LEU A 81 -14.49 2.63 -9.05
N ILE A 82 -14.84 3.22 -7.91
CA ILE A 82 -16.08 2.91 -7.19
C ILE A 82 -17.29 3.33 -8.03
N ALA A 83 -17.23 4.48 -8.68
CA ALA A 83 -18.24 4.96 -9.62
C ALA A 83 -18.36 4.02 -10.83
N GLY A 84 -17.25 3.52 -11.37
CA GLY A 84 -17.24 2.55 -12.46
C GLY A 84 -17.91 1.22 -12.07
N VAL A 85 -17.61 0.70 -10.87
CA VAL A 85 -18.26 -0.51 -10.34
C VAL A 85 -19.75 -0.27 -10.08
N ALA A 86 -20.12 0.90 -9.56
CA ALA A 86 -21.51 1.29 -9.34
C ALA A 86 -22.29 1.39 -10.65
N LEU A 87 -21.71 2.04 -11.67
CA LEU A 87 -22.29 2.16 -13.01
C LEU A 87 -22.45 0.80 -13.69
N ALA A 88 -21.42 -0.05 -13.63
CA ALA A 88 -21.48 -1.40 -14.18
C ALA A 88 -22.54 -2.27 -13.49
N ALA A 89 -22.73 -2.10 -12.18
CA ALA A 89 -23.78 -2.78 -11.43
C ALA A 89 -25.18 -2.21 -11.72
N ALA A 90 -25.29 -0.91 -11.94
CA ALA A 90 -26.54 -0.23 -12.31
C ALA A 90 -27.00 -0.58 -13.74
N TRP A 91 -26.06 -0.91 -14.63
CA TRP A 91 -26.36 -1.36 -16.00
C TRP A 91 -26.96 -2.77 -16.08
N ARG A 92 -26.98 -3.53 -14.98
CA ARG A 92 -27.62 -4.86 -14.95
C ARG A 92 -29.13 -4.72 -14.63
N PRO A 93 -30.03 -5.05 -15.57
CA PRO A 93 -31.48 -4.82 -15.41
C PRO A 93 -32.17 -5.70 -14.36
N SER A 94 -31.48 -6.66 -13.74
CA SER A 94 -32.07 -7.63 -12.79
C SER A 94 -31.83 -7.33 -11.30
N ASN A 95 -31.02 -6.32 -10.93
CA ASN A 95 -30.47 -6.20 -9.56
C ASN A 95 -30.79 -4.86 -8.88
N HIS A 96 -32.08 -4.51 -8.78
CA HIS A 96 -32.51 -3.18 -8.31
C HIS A 96 -32.07 -2.74 -6.89
N PRO A 97 -31.69 -3.62 -5.94
CA PRO A 97 -30.94 -3.21 -4.73
C PRO A 97 -29.45 -3.65 -4.71
N GLY A 98 -28.98 -4.40 -5.72
CA GLY A 98 -27.65 -5.03 -5.71
C GLY A 98 -26.48 -4.04 -5.83
N TRP A 99 -26.68 -2.92 -6.52
CA TRP A 99 -25.63 -1.92 -6.73
C TRP A 99 -25.26 -1.17 -5.42
N GLN A 100 -26.23 -0.91 -4.55
CA GLN A 100 -26.01 -0.28 -3.24
C GLN A 100 -25.23 -1.20 -2.30
N ILE A 101 -25.57 -2.48 -2.29
CA ILE A 101 -24.87 -3.48 -1.49
C ILE A 101 -23.41 -3.60 -1.95
N LEU A 102 -23.19 -3.65 -3.28
CA LEU A 102 -21.85 -3.79 -3.84
C LEU A 102 -20.98 -2.57 -3.54
N THR A 103 -21.53 -1.35 -3.67
CA THR A 103 -20.81 -0.12 -3.37
C THR A 103 -20.45 -0.02 -1.89
N ILE A 104 -21.40 -0.29 -0.98
CA ILE A 104 -21.13 -0.25 0.47
C ILE A 104 -20.10 -1.31 0.87
N LYS A 105 -20.19 -2.54 0.35
CA LYS A 105 -19.20 -3.59 0.61
C LYS A 105 -17.80 -3.18 0.12
N SER A 106 -17.74 -2.61 -1.08
CA SER A 106 -16.47 -2.16 -1.68
C SER A 106 -15.83 -1.04 -0.86
N VAL A 107 -16.62 -0.03 -0.44
CA VAL A 107 -16.13 1.08 0.40
C VAL A 107 -15.70 0.58 1.77
N THR A 108 -16.47 -0.31 2.40
CA THR A 108 -16.14 -0.88 3.72
C THR A 108 -14.84 -1.67 3.68
N SER A 109 -14.69 -2.54 2.67
CA SER A 109 -13.47 -3.33 2.44
C SER A 109 -12.26 -2.43 2.20
N LEU A 110 -12.41 -1.41 1.35
CA LEU A 110 -11.35 -0.46 1.06
C LEU A 110 -10.92 0.32 2.31
N CYS A 111 -11.87 0.82 3.09
CA CYS A 111 -11.58 1.48 4.36
C CYS A 111 -10.82 0.56 5.32
N ALA A 112 -11.25 -0.69 5.48
CA ALA A 112 -10.58 -1.67 6.34
C ALA A 112 -9.12 -1.93 5.93
N VAL A 113 -8.89 -2.13 4.63
CA VAL A 113 -7.53 -2.35 4.08
C VAL A 113 -6.65 -1.12 4.25
N ILE A 114 -7.17 0.08 3.98
CA ILE A 114 -6.41 1.34 4.15
C ILE A 114 -6.01 1.55 5.62
N LEU A 115 -6.93 1.25 6.54
CA LEU A 115 -6.69 1.40 7.97
C LEU A 115 -5.64 0.40 8.47
N MET A 116 -5.72 -0.85 8.02
CA MET A 116 -4.68 -1.86 8.27
C MET A 116 -3.32 -1.40 7.75
N ALA A 117 -3.27 -0.96 6.48
CA ALA A 117 -2.04 -0.57 5.82
C ALA A 117 -1.35 0.62 6.52
N ASN A 118 -2.11 1.52 7.15
CA ASN A 118 -1.57 2.61 7.95
C ASN A 118 -1.13 2.18 9.35
N THR A 119 -1.86 1.25 9.97
CA THR A 119 -1.61 0.86 11.38
C THR A 119 -0.58 -0.24 11.53
N THR A 120 -0.24 -0.95 10.46
CA THR A 120 0.65 -2.12 10.48
C THR A 120 1.90 -1.90 9.62
N PRO A 121 3.11 -1.83 10.22
CA PRO A 121 4.35 -1.73 9.46
C PRO A 121 4.63 -3.00 8.65
N PHE A 122 5.21 -2.87 7.45
CA PHE A 122 5.54 -4.01 6.57
C PHE A 122 6.36 -5.14 7.24
N PRO A 123 7.36 -4.87 8.11
CA PRO A 123 8.08 -5.93 8.82
C PRO A 123 7.21 -6.82 9.71
N HIS A 124 6.10 -6.28 10.23
CA HIS A 124 5.16 -7.05 11.05
C HIS A 124 4.34 -8.03 10.20
N VAL A 125 3.95 -7.63 8.98
CA VAL A 125 3.28 -8.52 8.02
C VAL A 125 4.16 -9.72 7.68
N LEU A 126 5.47 -9.47 7.49
CA LEU A 126 6.45 -10.52 7.22
C LEU A 126 6.56 -11.53 8.37
N ARG A 127 6.46 -11.08 9.61
CA ARG A 127 6.46 -11.94 10.80
C ARG A 127 5.24 -12.86 10.83
N VAL A 128 4.07 -12.35 10.42
CA VAL A 128 2.84 -13.15 10.33
C VAL A 128 2.95 -14.18 9.21
N LEU A 129 3.51 -13.80 8.06
CA LEU A 129 3.79 -14.72 6.96
C LEU A 129 4.73 -15.87 7.40
N LYS A 130 5.74 -15.55 8.21
CA LYS A 130 6.64 -16.56 8.82
C LYS A 130 5.90 -17.51 9.77
N ARG A 131 4.90 -17.02 10.54
CA ARG A 131 4.07 -17.87 11.41
C ARG A 131 3.09 -18.75 10.63
N LEU A 132 2.62 -18.30 9.47
CA LEU A 132 1.75 -19.05 8.55
C LEU A 132 2.48 -20.18 7.80
N ARG A 133 3.64 -20.65 8.29
CA ARG A 133 4.49 -21.67 7.68
C ARG A 133 4.86 -21.40 6.21
N THR A 134 4.93 -20.13 5.80
CA THR A 134 5.37 -19.79 4.44
C THR A 134 6.85 -20.16 4.26
N PRO A 135 7.26 -20.73 3.11
CA PRO A 135 8.65 -21.09 2.85
C PRO A 135 9.62 -19.94 3.14
N HIS A 136 10.73 -20.24 3.83
CA HIS A 136 11.73 -19.24 4.22
C HIS A 136 12.26 -18.41 3.03
N LEU A 137 12.36 -19.06 1.87
CA LEU A 137 12.77 -18.43 0.62
C LEU A 137 11.85 -17.26 0.24
N LEU A 138 10.52 -17.44 0.30
CA LEU A 138 9.56 -16.37 -0.01
C LEU A 138 9.62 -15.22 1.00
N VAL A 139 9.79 -15.53 2.28
CA VAL A 139 9.92 -14.49 3.32
C VAL A 139 11.17 -13.65 3.08
N THR A 140 12.27 -14.28 2.69
CA THR A 140 13.55 -13.60 2.42
C THR A 140 13.48 -12.78 1.14
N THR A 141 12.90 -13.29 0.06
CA THR A 141 12.74 -12.52 -1.19
C THR A 141 11.90 -11.26 -0.97
N ILE A 142 10.79 -11.36 -0.25
CA ILE A 142 9.94 -10.21 0.08
C ILE A 142 10.67 -9.22 1.01
N ALA A 143 11.43 -9.71 2.00
CA ALA A 143 12.23 -8.86 2.89
C ALA A 143 13.25 -8.02 2.10
N LEU A 144 13.95 -8.66 1.17
CA LEU A 144 14.92 -8.01 0.31
C LEU A 144 14.24 -7.00 -0.61
N LEU A 145 13.15 -7.38 -1.26
CA LEU A 145 12.38 -6.49 -2.14
C LEU A 145 11.97 -5.20 -1.42
N HIS A 146 11.45 -5.29 -0.20
CA HIS A 146 11.12 -4.12 0.61
C HIS A 146 12.34 -3.26 0.92
N ARG A 147 13.47 -3.85 1.33
CA ARG A 147 14.72 -3.10 1.58
C ARG A 147 15.23 -2.41 0.32
N TYR A 148 15.21 -3.09 -0.83
CA TYR A 148 15.69 -2.55 -2.10
C TYR A 148 14.78 -1.49 -2.67
N LEU A 149 13.47 -1.54 -2.41
CA LEU A 149 12.52 -0.53 -2.88
C LEU A 149 12.90 0.88 -2.40
N PHE A 150 13.30 1.06 -1.14
CA PHE A 150 13.76 2.36 -0.63
C PHE A 150 15.07 2.81 -1.27
N VAL A 151 16.00 1.87 -1.51
CA VAL A 151 17.27 2.18 -2.15
C VAL A 151 17.05 2.61 -3.60
N LEU A 152 16.26 1.85 -4.36
CA LEU A 152 15.92 2.19 -5.75
C LEU A 152 15.13 3.50 -5.84
N ALA A 153 14.23 3.78 -4.91
CA ALA A 153 13.51 5.05 -4.86
C ALA A 153 14.48 6.24 -4.70
N SER A 154 15.44 6.13 -3.78
CA SER A 154 16.46 7.17 -3.58
C SER A 154 17.39 7.34 -4.79
N GLU A 155 17.75 6.25 -5.47
CA GLU A 155 18.54 6.30 -6.70
C GLU A 155 17.75 6.95 -7.84
N THR A 156 16.47 6.61 -7.96
CA THR A 156 15.54 7.19 -8.93
C THR A 156 15.43 8.69 -8.75
N GLU A 157 15.23 9.16 -7.52
CA GLU A 157 15.12 10.58 -7.20
C GLU A 157 16.41 11.34 -7.55
N ARG A 158 17.58 10.77 -7.22
CA ARG A 158 18.88 11.34 -7.59
C ARG A 158 19.04 11.44 -9.12
N MET A 159 18.63 10.40 -9.84
CA MET A 159 18.68 10.39 -11.32
C MET A 159 17.73 11.41 -11.93
N GLN A 160 16.52 11.56 -11.39
CA GLN A 160 15.56 12.58 -11.83
C GLN A 160 16.09 14.00 -11.58
N ARG A 161 16.67 14.28 -10.42
CA ARG A 161 17.24 15.60 -10.09
C ARG A 161 18.44 15.95 -10.97
N ALA A 162 19.40 15.03 -11.11
CA ALA A 162 20.56 15.22 -11.99
C ALA A 162 20.14 15.45 -13.46
N ARG A 163 19.01 14.87 -13.85
CA ARG A 163 18.44 15.04 -15.18
C ARG A 163 17.71 16.36 -15.35
N ALA A 164 16.93 16.80 -14.36
CA ALA A 164 16.30 18.11 -14.35
C ALA A 164 17.35 19.24 -14.47
N ALA A 165 18.52 19.08 -13.84
CA ALA A 165 19.63 20.01 -13.98
C ALA A 165 20.24 20.08 -15.39
N ARG A 166 20.10 19.03 -16.21
CA ARG A 166 20.64 18.97 -17.59
C ARG A 166 19.62 19.39 -18.65
N THR A 167 18.33 19.43 -18.34
CA THR A 167 17.27 19.72 -19.31
C THR A 167 16.47 20.93 -18.84
N PHE A 168 16.80 22.09 -19.40
CA PHE A 168 16.19 23.37 -19.02
C PHE A 168 14.74 23.54 -19.55
N GLN A 169 14.36 22.84 -20.63
CA GLN A 169 12.98 22.82 -21.15
C GLN A 169 12.58 21.41 -21.61
N PRO A 170 11.76 20.68 -20.83
CA PRO A 170 11.19 19.42 -21.29
C PRO A 170 10.08 19.67 -22.32
N ARG A 171 10.31 19.28 -23.58
CA ARG A 171 9.22 19.19 -24.56
C ARG A 171 8.25 18.07 -24.17
N PRO A 172 6.93 18.31 -24.14
CA PRO A 172 5.93 17.33 -23.70
C PRO A 172 6.02 16.02 -24.52
N ASP A 173 6.30 16.14 -25.81
CA ASP A 173 6.34 15.00 -26.76
C ASP A 173 7.48 14.01 -26.48
N ARG A 174 8.54 14.45 -25.78
CA ARG A 174 9.69 13.60 -25.45
C ARG A 174 9.71 13.15 -23.99
N LEU A 175 8.76 13.59 -23.16
CA LEU A 175 8.71 13.22 -21.74
C LEU A 175 8.68 11.71 -21.52
N TRP A 176 7.98 10.96 -22.38
CA TRP A 176 7.89 9.50 -22.27
C TRP A 176 9.24 8.82 -22.58
N GLN A 177 9.94 9.22 -23.65
CA GLN A 177 11.29 8.71 -23.98
C GLN A 177 12.27 9.04 -22.87
N LEU A 178 12.11 10.24 -22.33
CA LEU A 178 12.89 10.72 -21.22
C LEU A 178 12.66 9.83 -19.98
N GLN A 179 11.43 9.51 -19.61
CA GLN A 179 11.15 8.60 -18.48
C GLN A 179 11.65 7.18 -18.76
N ALA A 180 11.46 6.66 -19.97
CA ALA A 180 11.94 5.35 -20.38
C ALA A 180 13.46 5.19 -20.19
N SER A 181 14.25 6.23 -20.50
CA SER A 181 15.70 6.20 -20.29
C SER A 181 16.12 6.08 -18.80
N VAL A 182 15.31 6.63 -17.88
CA VAL A 182 15.57 6.52 -16.43
C VAL A 182 15.24 5.11 -15.96
N ILE A 183 14.09 4.57 -16.39
CA ILE A 183 13.66 3.20 -16.09
C ILE A 183 14.70 2.20 -16.62
N ALA A 184 15.16 2.35 -17.86
CA ALA A 184 16.15 1.46 -18.46
C ALA A 184 17.47 1.45 -17.67
N ARG A 185 17.96 2.62 -17.25
CA ARG A 185 19.18 2.72 -16.43
C ARG A 185 19.01 2.14 -15.04
N LEU A 186 17.83 2.31 -14.42
CA LEU A 186 17.51 1.68 -13.13
C LEU A 186 17.46 0.16 -13.26
N PHE A 187 16.88 -0.37 -14.34
CA PHE A 187 16.80 -1.80 -14.59
C PHE A 187 18.18 -2.45 -14.69
N ILE A 188 19.09 -1.88 -15.50
CA ILE A 188 20.46 -2.38 -15.65
C ILE A 188 21.20 -2.37 -14.31
N ARG A 189 21.10 -1.29 -13.52
CA ARG A 189 21.74 -1.21 -12.21
C ARG A 189 21.15 -2.21 -11.20
N ALA A 190 19.84 -2.41 -11.24
CA ALA A 190 19.16 -3.35 -10.37
C ALA A 190 19.55 -4.80 -10.70
N SER A 191 19.68 -5.16 -11.98
CA SER A 191 20.10 -6.50 -12.39
C SER A 191 21.55 -6.80 -12.02
N GLU A 192 22.48 -5.88 -12.29
CA GLU A 192 23.89 -6.02 -11.86
C GLU A 192 24.03 -6.14 -10.35
N ARG A 193 23.21 -5.41 -9.59
CA ARG A 193 23.17 -5.51 -8.13
C ARG A 193 22.60 -6.86 -7.69
N ALA A 194 21.53 -7.34 -8.31
CA ALA A 194 20.95 -8.66 -8.01
C ALA A 194 21.98 -9.78 -8.19
N THR A 195 22.73 -9.78 -9.30
CA THR A 195 23.80 -10.76 -9.55
C THR A 195 24.88 -10.72 -8.47
N ARG A 196 25.36 -9.53 -8.09
CA ARG A 196 26.35 -9.36 -7.01
C ARG A 196 25.85 -9.88 -5.67
N ILE A 197 24.58 -9.65 -5.35
CA ILE A 197 23.97 -10.14 -4.10
C ILE A 197 23.86 -11.66 -4.14
N TYR A 198 23.41 -12.22 -5.26
CA TYR A 198 23.30 -13.66 -5.43
C TYR A 198 24.65 -14.35 -5.24
N GLN A 199 25.72 -13.82 -5.87
CA GLN A 199 27.08 -14.32 -5.65
C GLN A 199 27.53 -14.20 -4.19
N ALA A 200 27.21 -13.10 -3.51
CA ALA A 200 27.51 -12.94 -2.08
C ALA A 200 26.69 -13.90 -1.18
N MET A 201 25.48 -14.29 -1.59
CA MET A 201 24.67 -15.29 -0.88
C MET A 201 25.30 -16.68 -1.02
N LEU A 202 25.69 -17.06 -2.23
CA LEU A 202 26.40 -18.32 -2.48
C LEU A 202 27.70 -18.40 -1.66
N ALA A 203 28.47 -17.31 -1.59
CA ALA A 203 29.69 -17.25 -0.78
C ALA A 203 29.44 -17.39 0.74
N ARG A 204 28.22 -17.12 1.22
CA ARG A 204 27.80 -17.31 2.62
C ARG A 204 27.22 -18.71 2.90
N GLY A 205 27.32 -19.63 1.95
CA GLY A 205 26.84 -21.00 2.08
C GLY A 205 25.33 -21.15 1.87
N TRP A 206 24.69 -20.25 1.13
CA TRP A 206 23.34 -20.51 0.63
C TRP A 206 23.41 -21.54 -0.49
N SER A 207 22.79 -22.70 -0.28
CA SER A 207 22.58 -23.78 -1.25
C SER A 207 21.10 -23.95 -1.58
#